data_AF-A0A642H4Y2-F1
#
_entry.id   AF-A0A642H4Y2-F1
#
_cell.length_a   1.000
_cell.length_b   1.000
_cell.length_c   1.000
_cell.angle_alpha   90.00
_cell.angle_beta   90.00
_cell.angle_gamma   90.00
#
_symmetry.space_group_name_H-M   'P 1'
#
loop_
_entity.id
_entity.type
_entity.pdbx_description
1 polymer ?
#
loop_
_entity_poly.entity_id
_entity_poly.type
_entity_poly.pdbx_seq_one_letter_code
_entity_poly.pdbx_strand_id
1 'polypeptide(L)' 'VTMNLFIGDVEEWDSMGNMAIIAALEEQFEVEFPVEELFELTSVAAFVDMIKSLKK' A
#
# COMPACT_ATOMS: atom_id res chain seq x y z
N VAL A 1 10.31 10.63 3.96
CA VAL A 1 9.31 9.95 3.11
C VAL A 1 8.33 11.00 2.61
N THR A 2 8.10 11.09 1.31
CA THR A 2 7.11 12.01 0.70
C THR A 2 5.90 11.23 0.20
N MET A 3 4.73 11.86 0.14
CA MET A 3 3.49 11.21 -0.33
C MET A 3 3.55 10.78 -1.80
N ASN A 4 4.39 11.43 -2.60
CA ASN A 4 4.58 11.16 -4.02
C ASN A 4 5.76 10.21 -4.28
N LEU A 5 6.09 9.33 -3.33
CA LEU A 5 6.94 8.18 -3.63
C LEU A 5 6.05 7.07 -4.17
N PHE A 6 6.48 6.52 -5.29
CA PHE A 6 5.82 5.45 -6.01
C PHE A 6 6.68 4.20 -6.01
N ILE A 7 6.05 3.06 -6.29
CA ILE A 7 6.73 1.82 -6.64
C ILE A 7 7.82 2.08 -7.70
N GLY A 8 9.04 1.59 -7.46
CA GLY A 8 10.21 1.79 -8.30
C GLY A 8 11.04 3.05 -8.00
N ASP A 9 10.55 4.00 -7.19
CA ASP A 9 11.38 5.14 -6.73
C ASP A 9 12.41 4.72 -5.67
N VAL A 10 12.15 3.60 -4.99
CA VAL A 10 13.07 2.93 -4.06
C VAL A 10 13.37 1.55 -4.63
N GLU A 11 14.65 1.17 -4.70
CA GLU A 11 15.11 -0.06 -5.35
C GLU A 11 14.42 -1.31 -4.80
N GLU A 12 14.24 -1.37 -3.47
CA GLU A 12 13.57 -2.48 -2.78
C GLU A 12 12.05 -2.45 -2.89
N TRP A 13 11.47 -1.32 -3.30
CA TRP A 13 10.04 -1.19 -3.51
C TRP A 13 9.68 -1.48 -4.97
N ASP A 14 9.89 -2.74 -5.36
CA ASP A 14 9.42 -3.30 -6.62
C ASP A 14 8.01 -3.92 -6.47
N SER A 15 7.57 -4.76 -7.42
CA SER A 15 6.26 -5.42 -7.34
C SER A 15 6.13 -6.35 -6.14
N MET A 16 7.19 -7.08 -5.78
CA MET A 16 7.18 -7.99 -4.65
C MET A 16 7.26 -7.23 -3.32
N GLY A 17 8.07 -6.17 -3.28
CA GLY A 17 8.13 -5.23 -2.15
C GLY A 17 6.78 -4.56 -1.91
N ASN A 18 6.07 -4.17 -2.97
CA ASN A 18 4.73 -3.60 -2.84
C ASN A 18 3.73 -4.59 -2.22
N MET A 19 3.76 -5.85 -2.65
CA MET A 19 2.93 -6.91 -2.06
C MET A 19 3.29 -7.18 -0.59
N ALA A 20 4.57 -7.11 -0.23
CA ALA A 20 5.00 -7.26 1.15
C ALA A 20 4.49 -6.11 2.05
N ILE A 21 4.48 -4.88 1.53
CA ILE A 21 3.90 -3.71 2.24
C ILE A 21 2.39 -3.92 2.42
N ILE A 22 1.67 -4.32 1.37
CA ILE A 22 0.22 -4.59 1.41
C ILE A 22 -0.09 -5.64 2.48
N ALA A 23 0.59 -6.79 2.44
CA ALA A 23 0.37 -7.87 3.41
C ALA A 23 0.65 -7.42 4.86
N ALA A 24 1.69 -6.60 5.06
CA ALA A 24 1.98 -6.04 6.38
C ALA A 24 0.88 -5.07 6.83
N LEU A 25 0.29 -4.27 5.94
CA LEU A 25 -0.83 -3.39 6.28
C LEU A 25 -2.09 -4.21 6.65
N GLU A 26 -2.41 -5.25 5.88
CA GLU A 26 -3.52 -6.17 6.17
C GLU A 26 -3.38 -6.79 7.56
N GLU A 27 -2.19 -7.30 7.89
CA GLU A 27 -1.89 -7.85 9.23
C GLU A 27 -2.00 -6.79 10.33
N GLN A 28 -1.40 -5.60 10.14
CA GLN A 28 -1.37 -4.55 11.17
C GLN A 28 -2.74 -3.94 11.47
N PHE A 29 -3.61 -3.85 10.47
CA PHE A 29 -4.94 -3.26 10.60
C PHE A 29 -6.06 -4.31 10.73
N GLU A 30 -5.71 -5.60 10.69
CA GLU A 30 -6.65 -6.73 10.72
C GLU A 30 -7.74 -6.61 9.64
N VAL A 31 -7.32 -6.27 8.41
CA VAL A 31 -8.19 -6.11 7.23
C VAL A 31 -7.71 -6.98 6.08
N GLU A 32 -8.59 -7.21 5.10
CA GLU A 32 -8.26 -7.87 3.84
C GLU A 32 -8.68 -6.92 2.70
N PHE A 33 -7.75 -6.59 1.81
CA PHE A 33 -8.00 -5.71 0.68
C PHE A 33 -8.42 -6.52 -0.55
N PRO A 34 -9.45 -6.07 -1.30
CA PRO A 34 -9.81 -6.72 -2.56
C PRO A 34 -8.64 -6.73 -3.55
N VAL A 35 -8.45 -7.85 -4.24
CA VAL A 35 -7.34 -8.05 -5.19
C VAL A 35 -7.35 -6.99 -6.29
N GLU A 36 -8.53 -6.54 -6.70
CA GLU A 36 -8.72 -5.50 -7.71
C GLU A 36 -8.18 -4.14 -7.26
N GLU A 37 -8.24 -3.84 -5.97
CA GLU A 37 -7.78 -2.56 -5.39
C GLU A 37 -6.26 -2.55 -5.18
N LEU A 38 -5.62 -3.72 -5.08
CA LEU A 38 -4.17 -3.82 -4.87
C LEU A 38 -3.35 -3.17 -5.99
N PHE A 39 -3.87 -3.17 -7.22
CA PHE A 39 -3.22 -2.53 -8.37
C PHE A 39 -3.21 -1.00 -8.27
N GLU A 40 -4.09 -0.41 -7.47
CA GLU A 40 -4.14 1.04 -7.25
C GLU A 40 -3.19 1.48 -6.13
N LEU A 41 -2.79 0.55 -5.25
CA LEU A 41 -1.89 0.77 -4.13
C LEU A 41 -0.42 0.81 -4.58
N THR A 42 -0.05 1.89 -5.28
CA THR A 42 1.28 2.06 -5.91
C THR A 42 2.08 3.24 -5.38
N SER A 43 1.57 3.95 -4.38
CA SER A 43 2.22 5.12 -3.79
C SER A 43 1.95 5.23 -2.30
N VAL A 44 2.79 6.02 -1.61
CA VAL A 44 2.60 6.30 -0.17
C VAL A 44 1.25 6.99 0.06
N ALA A 45 0.86 7.91 -0.82
CA ALA A 45 -0.45 8.56 -0.75
C ALA A 45 -1.61 7.54 -0.84
N ALA A 46 -1.55 6.61 -1.80
CA ALA A 46 -2.59 5.60 -2.01
C ALA A 46 -2.77 4.72 -0.76
N PHE A 47 -1.67 4.26 -0.15
CA PHE A 47 -1.75 3.52 1.11
C PHE A 47 -2.39 4.32 2.24
N VAL A 48 -1.98 5.58 2.41
CA VAL A 48 -2.52 6.44 3.47
C VAL A 48 -4.02 6.67 3.29
N ASP A 49 -4.46 6.94 2.06
CA ASP A 49 -5.86 7.20 1.76
C ASP A 49 -6.71 5.93 1.93
N MET A 50 -6.20 4.78 1.51
CA MET A 50 -6.81 3.47 1.76
C MET A 50 -7.04 3.25 3.25
N ILE A 51 -5.99 3.37 4.07
CA ILE A 51 -6.08 3.16 5.53
C ILE A 51 -7.03 4.16 6.20
N LYS A 52 -7.04 5.43 5.75
CA LYS A 52 -8.00 6.41 6.27
C LYS A 52 -9.44 6.03 5.95
N SER A 53 -9.70 5.43 4.79
CA SER A 53 -11.05 5.02 4.40
C SER A 53 -11.64 3.92 5.30
N LEU A 54 -10.78 3.12 5.96
CA LEU A 54 -11.15 2.08 6.91
C LEU A 54 -11.64 2.65 8.25
N LYS A 55 -11.09 3.79 8.68
CA LYS A 55 -11.47 4.46 9.93
C LYS A 55 -12.66 5.40 9.68
N LYS A 56 -13.87 4.84 9.59
CA LYS A 56 -15.11 5.61 9.69
C LYS A 56 -15.39 6.09 11.11
#